data_AF-A0A4U6SRD1-F1
#
_entry.id   AF-A0A4U6SRD1-F1
#
_cell.length_a   1.000
_cell.length_b   1.000
_cell.length_c   1.000
_cell.angle_alpha   90.00
_cell.angle_beta   90.00
_cell.angle_gamma   90.00
#
_symmetry.space_group_name_H-M   'P 1'
#
loop_
_entity.id
_entity.type
_entity.pdbx_description
1 polymer ?
#
loop_
_entity_poly.entity_id
_entity_poly.type
_entity_poly.pdbx_seq_one_letter_code
_entity_poly.pdbx_strand_id
1 'polypeptide(L)'
;MEEGNKIGEDNNIGLWRIILFSDLPFSDQRLNGKIPKLISHRLFPMARYSIWVDSKSQFRRDPLGVLEALLWRSNSSLALSEHGARSSLYDEAKAIVKKHKATPEEVKVQLDQYRQDGIPDEKRFNGKKALAEASVNS
;
A
#
# COMPACT_ATOMS: atom_id res chain seq x y z
N MET A 1 9.26 -23.11 24.09
CA MET A 1 9.13 -21.87 23.30
C MET A 1 7.66 -21.49 23.39
N GLU A 2 7.31 -20.44 24.14
CA GLU A 2 5.92 -19.97 24.17
C GLU A 2 5.55 -19.40 22.79
N GLU A 3 4.45 -19.86 22.23
CA GLU A 3 3.91 -19.37 20.96
C GLU A 3 3.63 -17.87 21.06
N GLY A 4 4.15 -17.10 20.10
CA GLY A 4 4.18 -15.64 20.06
C GLY A 4 2.82 -14.98 19.80
N ASN A 5 1.80 -15.30 20.61
CA ASN A 5 0.45 -14.77 20.50
C ASN A 5 0.00 -13.96 21.74
N LYS A 6 0.88 -13.75 22.72
CA LYS A 6 0.59 -12.90 23.89
C LYS A 6 1.22 -11.52 23.70
N ILE A 7 0.40 -10.49 23.79
CA ILE A 7 0.84 -9.09 23.83
C ILE A 7 1.50 -8.87 25.18
N GLY A 8 2.78 -8.49 25.19
CA GLY A 8 3.50 -8.08 26.39
C GLY A 8 2.89 -6.82 27.00
N GLU A 9 3.16 -6.57 28.28
CA GLU A 9 2.65 -5.38 29.00
C GLU A 9 3.07 -4.05 28.34
N ASP A 10 4.10 -4.09 27.49
CA ASP A 10 4.64 -2.98 26.71
C ASP A 10 4.08 -2.88 25.28
N ASN A 11 2.98 -3.59 24.99
CA ASN A 11 2.39 -3.73 23.65
C ASN A 11 3.33 -4.35 22.60
N ASN A 12 4.32 -5.14 23.00
CA ASN A 12 5.20 -5.85 22.07
C ASN A 12 4.78 -7.33 21.90
N ILE A 13 4.98 -7.87 20.70
CA ILE A 13 4.94 -9.30 20.39
C ILE A 13 6.24 -9.66 19.69
N GLY A 14 7.16 -10.32 20.40
CA GLY A 14 8.50 -10.60 19.86
C GLY A 14 9.23 -9.31 19.47
N LEU A 15 9.59 -9.17 18.20
CA LEU A 15 10.21 -7.95 17.65
C LEU A 15 9.20 -6.88 17.21
N TRP A 16 7.90 -7.19 17.26
CA TRP A 16 6.85 -6.29 16.81
C TRP A 16 6.37 -5.40 17.94
N ARG A 17 6.24 -4.10 17.67
CA ARG A 17 5.54 -3.15 18.54
C ARG A 17 4.15 -2.88 17.98
N ILE A 18 3.12 -3.09 18.78
CA ILE A 18 1.73 -2.77 18.44
C ILE A 18 1.47 -1.31 18.77
N ILE A 19 0.86 -0.59 17.82
CA ILE A 19 0.50 0.81 17.97
C ILE A 19 -1.00 0.93 17.73
N LEU A 20 -1.72 1.32 18.78
CA LEU A 20 -3.18 1.48 18.75
C LEU A 20 -3.53 2.95 18.48
N PHE A 21 -4.46 3.18 17.57
CA PHE A 21 -5.00 4.50 17.28
C PHE A 21 -6.42 4.58 17.84
N SER A 22 -6.63 5.40 18.87
CA SER A 22 -7.94 5.65 19.49
C SER A 22 -8.72 6.75 18.76
N ASP A 23 -8.03 7.82 18.36
CA ASP A 23 -8.66 9.05 17.86
C ASP A 23 -8.54 9.15 16.33
N LEU A 24 -9.29 8.28 15.66
CA LEU A 24 -9.29 8.23 14.20
C LEU A 24 -10.12 9.38 13.61
N PRO A 25 -9.61 10.09 12.57
CA PRO A 25 -10.24 11.32 12.07
C PRO A 25 -11.48 11.09 11.20
N PHE A 26 -11.72 9.85 10.73
CA PHE A 26 -12.86 9.54 9.87
C PHE A 26 -13.76 8.48 10.50
N SER A 27 -15.08 8.62 10.33
CA SER A 27 -16.04 7.56 10.70
C SER A 27 -15.90 6.31 9.82
N ASP A 28 -15.46 6.47 8.57
CA ASP A 28 -15.19 5.35 7.65
C ASP A 28 -13.80 4.74 7.92
N GLN A 29 -13.80 3.52 8.48
CA GLN A 29 -12.58 2.77 8.77
C GLN A 29 -11.70 2.52 7.53
N ARG A 30 -12.28 2.49 6.32
CA ARG A 30 -11.52 2.31 5.08
C ARG A 30 -10.64 3.53 4.77
N LEU A 31 -11.07 4.73 5.15
CA LEU A 31 -10.26 5.94 5.02
C LEU A 31 -9.16 5.97 6.08
N ASN A 32 -9.48 5.57 7.30
CA ASN A 32 -8.48 5.45 8.37
C ASN A 32 -7.35 4.49 8.01
N GLY A 33 -7.66 3.35 7.36
CA GLY A 33 -6.64 2.42 6.88
C GLY A 33 -5.72 3.00 5.79
N LYS A 34 -6.13 4.05 5.07
CA LYS A 34 -5.28 4.73 4.08
C LYS A 34 -4.24 5.63 4.73
N ILE A 35 -4.49 6.13 5.94
CA ILE A 35 -3.59 7.06 6.64
C ILE A 35 -2.19 6.45 6.86
N PRO A 36 -2.05 5.33 7.60
CA PRO A 36 -0.73 4.74 7.83
C PRO A 36 -0.10 4.19 6.55
N LYS A 37 -0.91 3.89 5.53
CA LYS A 37 -0.43 3.45 4.22
C LYS A 37 0.19 4.59 3.40
N LEU A 38 -0.40 5.79 3.43
CA LEU A 38 0.01 6.91 2.56
C LEU A 38 0.96 7.89 3.24
N ILE A 39 0.82 8.10 4.54
CA ILE A 39 1.59 9.08 5.30
C ILE A 39 2.32 8.47 6.50
N SER A 40 2.81 7.23 6.34
CA SER A 40 3.64 6.53 7.34
C SER A 40 4.79 7.40 7.86
N HIS A 41 5.44 8.16 6.99
CA HIS A 41 6.55 9.07 7.33
C HIS A 41 6.16 10.17 8.34
N ARG A 42 4.88 10.58 8.40
CA ARG A 42 4.40 11.54 9.40
C ARG A 42 4.10 10.89 10.74
N LEU A 43 3.62 9.64 10.72
CA LEU A 43 3.32 8.88 11.93
C LEU A 43 4.61 8.39 12.60
N PHE A 44 5.63 8.10 11.80
CA PHE A 44 6.91 7.56 12.26
C PHE A 44 8.06 8.39 11.69
N PRO A 45 8.31 9.60 12.23
CA PRO A 45 9.33 10.50 11.69
C PRO A 45 10.76 9.94 11.78
N MET A 46 10.98 8.99 12.69
CA MET A 46 12.27 8.28 12.84
C MET A 46 12.41 7.09 11.89
N ALA A 47 11.35 6.70 11.17
CA ALA A 47 11.42 5.60 10.21
C ALA A 47 12.05 6.09 8.91
N ARG A 48 13.15 5.44 8.51
CA ARG A 48 13.81 5.73 7.22
C ARG A 48 13.14 5.03 6.04
N TYR A 49 12.51 3.89 6.30
CA TYR A 49 11.78 3.10 5.33
C TYR A 49 10.51 2.55 5.96
N SER A 50 9.47 2.37 5.16
CA SER A 50 8.23 1.69 5.58
C SER A 50 7.77 0.74 4.49
N ILE A 51 7.32 -0.45 4.88
CA ILE A 51 6.70 -1.40 3.96
C ILE A 51 5.28 -1.66 4.45
N TRP A 52 4.30 -1.44 3.59
CA TRP A 52 2.89 -1.78 3.86
C TRP A 52 2.58 -3.17 3.29
N VAL A 53 2.05 -4.05 4.13
CA VAL A 53 1.71 -5.43 3.75
C VAL A 53 0.24 -5.69 4.08
N ASP A 54 -0.50 -6.30 3.16
CA ASP A 54 -1.87 -6.73 3.40
C ASP A 54 -1.91 -7.90 4.39
N SER A 55 -2.94 -8.01 5.22
CA SER A 55 -3.05 -9.06 6.24
C SER A 55 -3.06 -10.49 5.69
N LYS A 56 -3.34 -10.65 4.39
CA LYS A 56 -3.29 -11.95 3.69
C LYS A 56 -1.93 -12.25 3.06
N SER A 57 -0.99 -11.31 3.14
CA SER A 57 0.34 -11.43 2.54
C SER A 57 1.39 -11.69 3.61
N GLN A 58 2.38 -12.52 3.28
CA GLN A 58 3.52 -12.81 4.15
C GLN A 58 4.82 -12.67 3.36
N PHE A 59 5.85 -12.12 3.99
CA PHE A 59 7.18 -12.11 3.42
C PHE A 59 7.75 -13.54 3.36
N ARG A 60 8.17 -13.95 2.16
CA ARG A 60 8.91 -15.21 1.96
C ARG A 60 10.44 -15.03 1.99
N ARG A 61 10.91 -13.80 2.09
CA ARG A 61 12.33 -13.39 2.14
C ARG A 61 12.50 -12.26 3.14
N ASP A 62 13.75 -11.95 3.49
CA ASP A 62 14.08 -10.80 4.33
C ASP A 62 13.48 -9.50 3.74
N PRO A 63 12.66 -8.76 4.50
CA PRO A 63 12.15 -7.45 4.11
C PRO A 63 13.24 -6.44 3.69
N LEU A 64 14.46 -6.55 4.23
CA LEU A 64 15.59 -5.69 3.82
C LEU A 64 15.98 -5.92 2.36
N GLY A 65 15.93 -7.18 1.90
CA GLY A 65 16.18 -7.50 0.49
C GLY A 65 15.15 -6.87 -0.45
N VAL A 66 13.90 -6.69 0.03
CA VAL A 66 12.86 -5.97 -0.73
C VAL A 66 13.23 -4.49 -0.87
N LEU A 67 13.71 -3.84 0.19
CA LEU A 67 14.17 -2.45 0.14
C LEU A 67 15.39 -2.29 -0.77
N GLU A 68 16.36 -3.20 -0.67
CA GLU A 68 17.55 -3.16 -1.51
C GLU A 68 17.18 -3.25 -3.00
N ALA A 69 16.39 -4.27 -3.37
CA ALA A 69 16.04 -4.53 -4.75
C ALA A 69 15.17 -3.41 -5.36
N LEU A 70 14.20 -2.90 -4.60
CA LEU A 70 13.18 -2.01 -5.15
C LEU A 70 13.48 -0.53 -4.96
N LEU A 71 14.22 -0.14 -3.91
CA LEU A 71 14.52 1.26 -3.60
C LEU A 71 16.00 1.59 -3.82
N TRP A 72 16.92 0.83 -3.21
CA TRP A 72 18.33 1.20 -3.21
C TRP A 72 19.01 0.99 -4.57
N ARG A 73 18.83 -0.18 -5.19
CA ARG A 73 19.43 -0.50 -6.50
C ARG A 73 18.85 0.34 -7.64
N SER A 74 17.57 0.69 -7.53
CA SER A 74 16.85 1.49 -8.53
C SER A 74 16.95 3.00 -8.28
N ASN A 75 17.53 3.41 -7.14
CA ASN A 75 17.52 4.78 -6.63
C ASN A 75 16.12 5.42 -6.60
N SER A 76 15.11 4.65 -6.16
CA SER A 76 13.70 5.07 -6.12
C SER A 76 13.26 5.37 -4.68
N SER A 77 12.36 6.35 -4.53
CA SER A 77 11.76 6.71 -3.23
C SER A 77 10.51 5.91 -2.90
N LEU A 78 9.86 5.29 -3.90
CA LEU A 78 8.64 4.52 -3.75
C LEU A 78 8.66 3.32 -4.71
N ALA A 79 8.19 2.18 -4.21
CA ALA A 79 7.92 1.00 -5.01
C ALA A 79 6.51 0.48 -4.71
N LEU A 80 5.80 0.10 -5.76
CA LEU A 80 4.45 -0.47 -5.68
C LEU A 80 4.49 -1.84 -6.38
N SER A 81 3.84 -2.84 -5.77
CA SER A 81 3.69 -4.14 -6.42
C SER A 81 2.83 -4.00 -7.67
N GLU A 82 3.28 -4.58 -8.78
CA GLU A 82 2.46 -4.67 -9.98
C GLU A 82 1.25 -5.58 -9.72
N HIS A 83 0.05 -5.12 -10.09
CA HIS A 83 -1.13 -5.95 -10.04
C HIS A 83 -1.30 -6.64 -11.39
N GLY A 84 -1.11 -7.97 -11.45
CA GLY A 84 -1.04 -8.74 -12.69
C GLY A 84 -2.27 -8.74 -13.61
N ALA A 85 -3.37 -8.07 -13.23
CA ALA A 85 -4.60 -8.05 -14.01
C ALA A 85 -4.95 -6.70 -14.65
N ARG A 86 -4.39 -5.57 -14.19
CA ARG A 86 -4.90 -4.24 -14.59
C ARG A 86 -3.78 -3.23 -14.72
N SER A 87 -3.62 -2.75 -15.95
CA SER A 87 -2.53 -1.88 -16.37
C SER A 87 -2.93 -0.41 -16.45
N SER A 88 -4.18 -0.04 -16.14
CA SER A 88 -4.62 1.36 -16.15
C SER A 88 -5.49 1.72 -14.94
N LEU A 89 -5.30 2.95 -14.46
CA LEU A 89 -6.09 3.58 -13.40
C LEU A 89 -7.60 3.56 -13.73
N TYR A 90 -7.94 3.76 -15.00
CA TYR A 90 -9.31 3.82 -15.49
C TYR A 90 -9.98 2.44 -15.57
N ASP A 91 -9.24 1.38 -15.87
CA ASP A 91 -9.75 0.01 -15.80
C ASP A 91 -9.96 -0.42 -14.34
N GLU A 92 -9.10 0.04 -13.44
CA GLU A 92 -9.29 -0.16 -12.00
C GLU A 92 -10.54 0.57 -11.49
N ALA A 93 -10.75 1.83 -11.90
CA ALA A 93 -11.94 2.61 -11.57
C ALA A 93 -13.25 1.91 -12.01
N LYS A 94 -13.31 1.43 -13.26
CA LYS A 94 -14.46 0.64 -13.76
C LYS A 94 -14.71 -0.61 -12.89
N ALA A 95 -13.64 -1.27 -12.46
CA ALA A 95 -13.75 -2.46 -11.64
C ALA A 95 -14.16 -2.17 -10.19
N ILE A 96 -13.80 -1.01 -9.63
CA ILE A 96 -14.24 -0.55 -8.31
C ILE A 96 -15.77 -0.37 -8.31
N VAL A 97 -16.29 0.29 -9.35
CA VAL A 97 -17.75 0.44 -9.55
C VAL A 97 -18.42 -0.93 -9.72
N LYS A 98 -17.88 -1.79 -10.59
CA LYS A 98 -18.43 -3.14 -10.82
C LYS A 98 -18.44 -4.01 -9.56
N LYS A 99 -17.46 -3.82 -8.67
CA LYS A 99 -17.35 -4.53 -7.38
C LYS A 99 -18.14 -3.84 -6.25
N HIS A 100 -18.93 -2.81 -6.55
CA HIS A 100 -19.71 -2.03 -5.58
C HIS A 100 -18.85 -1.48 -4.43
N LYS A 101 -17.59 -1.15 -4.70
CA LYS A 101 -16.65 -0.63 -3.70
C LYS A 101 -16.73 0.89 -3.53
N ALA A 102 -17.29 1.59 -4.53
CA ALA A 102 -17.61 3.02 -4.53
C ALA A 102 -18.75 3.25 -5.53
N THR A 103 -19.45 4.38 -5.41
CA THR A 103 -20.52 4.71 -6.36
C THR A 103 -19.96 5.18 -7.70
N PRO A 104 -20.68 5.01 -8.82
CA PRO A 104 -20.27 5.56 -10.11
C PRO A 104 -19.98 7.06 -10.06
N GLU A 105 -20.75 7.81 -9.27
CA GLU A 105 -20.65 9.26 -9.13
C GLU A 105 -19.36 9.68 -8.42
N GLU A 106 -19.04 9.02 -7.30
CA GLU A 106 -17.79 9.27 -6.55
C GLU A 106 -16.56 8.97 -7.42
N VAL A 107 -16.60 7.85 -8.16
CA VAL A 107 -15.52 7.46 -9.05
C VAL A 107 -15.37 8.45 -10.20
N LYS A 108 -16.48 8.96 -10.75
CA LYS A 108 -16.44 9.96 -11.82
C LYS A 108 -15.77 11.26 -11.36
N VAL A 109 -16.19 11.80 -10.19
CA VAL A 109 -15.57 13.01 -9.62
C VAL A 109 -14.07 12.83 -9.43
N GLN A 110 -13.67 11.66 -8.91
CA GLN A 110 -12.26 11.35 -8.70
C GLN A 110 -11.46 11.24 -10.00
N LEU A 111 -12.02 10.61 -11.04
CA LEU A 111 -11.38 10.51 -12.36
C LEU A 111 -11.26 11.86 -13.05
N ASP A 112 -12.28 12.71 -12.94
CA ASP A 112 -12.27 14.05 -13.54
C ASP A 112 -11.20 14.93 -12.86
N GLN A 113 -11.02 14.81 -11.54
CA GLN A 113 -9.91 15.47 -10.85
C GLN A 113 -8.55 14.97 -11.33
N TYR A 114 -8.36 13.65 -11.47
CA TYR A 114 -7.10 13.08 -11.96
C TYR A 114 -6.73 13.55 -13.36
N ARG A 115 -7.72 13.74 -14.24
CA ARG A 115 -7.49 14.33 -15.57
C ARG A 115 -7.04 15.78 -15.48
N GLN A 116 -7.66 16.57 -14.60
CA GLN A 116 -7.24 17.96 -14.35
C GLN A 116 -5.83 18.04 -13.78
N ASP A 117 -5.46 17.08 -12.92
CA ASP A 117 -4.12 16.97 -12.33
C ASP A 117 -3.07 16.46 -13.33
N GLY A 118 -3.45 16.21 -14.58
CA GLY A 118 -2.55 15.76 -15.64
C GLY A 118 -2.09 14.30 -15.49
N ILE A 119 -2.82 13.48 -14.74
CA ILE A 119 -2.53 12.06 -14.60
C ILE A 119 -2.84 11.38 -15.95
N PRO A 120 -1.84 10.79 -16.62
CA PRO A 120 -2.03 10.25 -17.95
C PRO A 120 -2.96 9.02 -17.93
N ASP A 121 -3.77 8.88 -18.97
CA ASP A 121 -4.58 7.69 -19.25
C ASP A 121 -3.73 6.45 -19.54
N GLU A 122 -2.43 6.65 -19.77
CA GLU A 122 -1.51 5.61 -20.23
C GLU A 122 -1.04 4.66 -19.13
N LYS A 123 -0.79 3.43 -19.58
CA LYS A 123 -0.46 2.25 -18.78
C LYS A 123 0.94 2.24 -18.17
N ARG A 124 1.67 3.37 -18.18
CA ARG A 124 3.11 3.41 -17.90
C ARG A 124 3.52 4.67 -17.19
N PHE A 125 3.98 4.52 -15.95
CA PHE A 125 4.80 5.53 -15.29
C PHE A 125 6.25 5.34 -15.77
N ASN A 126 6.78 6.29 -16.52
CA ASN A 126 8.20 6.37 -16.92
C ASN A 126 8.73 5.19 -17.78
N GLY A 127 7.93 4.66 -18.71
CA GLY A 127 8.39 3.76 -19.79
C GLY A 127 8.92 2.37 -19.37
N LYS A 128 9.04 2.07 -18.08
CA LYS A 128 9.52 0.78 -17.57
C LYS A 128 8.32 -0.05 -17.08
N LYS A 129 8.28 -1.35 -17.45
CA LYS A 129 7.45 -2.32 -16.74
C LYS A 129 7.92 -2.33 -15.29
N ALA A 130 7.03 -2.03 -14.35
CA ALA A 130 7.33 -2.21 -12.93
C ALA A 130 7.72 -3.69 -12.74
N LEU A 131 8.81 -3.93 -12.01
CA LEU A 131 9.46 -5.25 -11.95
C LEU A 131 8.50 -6.33 -11.42
N ALA A 132 8.24 -7.33 -12.26
CA ALA A 132 7.44 -8.52 -11.95
C ALA A 132 8.15 -9.54 -11.05
N GLU A 133 9.07 -9.12 -10.18
CA GLU A 133 9.94 -10.06 -9.44
C GLU A 133 9.52 -10.35 -7.99
N ALA A 134 8.41 -9.81 -7.51
CA ALA A 134 8.00 -9.97 -6.12
C ALA A 134 6.62 -10.64 -5.88
N SER A 135 5.90 -11.07 -6.92
CA SER A 135 4.63 -11.79 -6.77
C SER A 135 4.65 -13.10 -7.53
N VAL A 136 4.95 -14.20 -6.82
CA VAL A 136 4.68 -15.55 -7.30
C VAL A 136 3.34 -15.97 -6.70
N ASN A 137 2.36 -16.19 -7.58
CA ASN A 137 1.05 -16.74 -7.25
C ASN A 137 1.19 -18.09 -6.53
N SER A 138 0.37 -18.31 -5.51
CA SER A 138 -0.07 -19.63 -5.07
C SER A 138 -1.57 -19.73 -5.35
#